data_AF-A0A920A843-F1
#
_entry.id   AF-A0A920A843-F1
#
_cell.length_a   1.000
_cell.length_b   1.000
_cell.length_c   1.000
_cell.angle_alpha   90.00
_cell.angle_beta   90.00
_cell.angle_gamma   90.00
#
_symmetry.space_group_name_H-M   'P 1'
#
loop_
_entity.id
_entity.type
_entity.pdbx_description
1 polymer ?
#
loop_
_entity_poly.entity_id
_entity_poly.type
_entity_poly.pdbx_seq_one_letter_code
_entity_poly.pdbx_strand_id
1 'polypeptide(L)'
;MNKISSTGLNLVSKSVKENIEQTKSIQKEIINSQQDIIKDSKSLSGNFISDVSDALNNVAKAQNDAAKITKDYELGKEQDLTKVIVNQQISKLGFQLTLNVRNKVLSAYKDIMNMPV
;
A
#
# COMPACT_ATOMS: atom_id res chain seq x y z
N MET A 1 7.34 -69.79 -2.41
CA MET A 1 7.28 -68.78 -3.49
C MET A 1 6.48 -67.57 -2.97
N ASN A 2 7.09 -66.49 -2.47
CA ASN A 2 6.37 -65.21 -2.19
C ASN A 2 7.32 -64.03 -1.83
N LYS A 3 8.46 -63.87 -2.52
CA LYS A 3 9.41 -62.76 -2.23
C LYS A 3 9.50 -61.67 -3.32
N ILE A 4 8.72 -61.79 -4.40
CA ILE A 4 8.83 -60.90 -5.58
C ILE A 4 7.72 -59.82 -5.57
N SER A 5 6.57 -60.11 -4.95
CA SER A 5 5.42 -59.18 -4.85
C SER A 5 5.62 -58.07 -3.80
N SER A 6 6.27 -58.38 -2.67
CA SER A 6 6.50 -57.42 -1.57
C SER A 6 7.49 -56.31 -1.91
N THR A 7 8.45 -56.56 -2.81
CA THR A 7 9.45 -55.57 -3.22
C THR A 7 8.81 -54.52 -4.13
N GLY A 8 8.04 -54.94 -5.15
CA GLY A 8 7.35 -54.00 -6.05
C GLY A 8 6.36 -53.05 -5.34
N LEU A 9 5.57 -53.56 -4.41
CA LEU A 9 4.65 -52.76 -3.59
C LEU A 9 5.39 -51.76 -2.67
N ASN A 10 6.57 -52.13 -2.16
CA ASN A 10 7.38 -51.27 -1.31
C ASN A 10 8.05 -50.15 -2.13
N LEU A 11 8.56 -50.44 -3.34
CA LEU A 11 9.09 -49.42 -4.25
C LEU A 11 8.02 -48.39 -4.64
N VAL A 12 6.81 -48.82 -4.96
CA VAL A 12 5.69 -47.91 -5.28
C VAL A 12 5.34 -47.04 -4.06
N SER A 13 5.28 -47.62 -2.86
CA SER A 13 5.01 -46.86 -1.64
C SER A 13 6.11 -45.85 -1.30
N LYS A 14 7.37 -46.16 -1.62
CA LYS A 14 8.52 -45.28 -1.44
C LYS A 14 8.46 -44.11 -2.43
N SER A 15 8.21 -44.37 -3.71
CA SER A 15 8.06 -43.32 -4.73
C SER A 15 6.84 -42.42 -4.47
N VAL A 16 5.71 -42.98 -4.00
CA VAL A 16 4.53 -42.18 -3.62
C VAL A 16 4.85 -41.28 -2.42
N LYS A 17 5.57 -41.78 -1.41
CA LYS A 17 6.02 -40.96 -0.27
C LYS A 17 7.02 -39.87 -0.66
N GLU A 18 7.96 -40.19 -1.55
CA GLU A 18 8.91 -39.21 -2.10
C GLU A 18 8.20 -38.09 -2.88
N ASN A 19 7.21 -38.42 -3.71
CA ASN A 19 6.38 -37.43 -4.41
C ASN A 19 5.54 -36.56 -3.44
N ILE A 20 5.03 -37.14 -2.34
CA ILE A 20 4.28 -36.41 -1.32
C ILE A 20 5.19 -35.45 -0.54
N GLU A 21 6.41 -35.86 -0.20
CA GLU A 21 7.38 -34.97 0.46
C GLU A 21 7.85 -33.84 -0.46
N GLN A 22 8.07 -34.11 -1.75
CA GLN A 22 8.41 -33.08 -2.75
C GLN A 22 7.27 -32.06 -2.94
N THR A 23 6.02 -32.52 -3.01
CA THR A 23 4.87 -31.60 -3.13
C THR A 23 4.67 -30.77 -1.86
N LYS A 24 4.96 -31.33 -0.69
CA LYS A 24 4.90 -30.64 0.59
C LYS A 24 6.03 -29.61 0.77
N SER A 25 7.24 -29.87 0.26
CA SER A 25 8.33 -28.90 0.27
C SER A 25 8.06 -27.73 -0.69
N ILE A 26 7.52 -27.99 -1.87
CA ILE A 26 7.09 -26.94 -2.82
C ILE A 26 6.01 -26.06 -2.20
N GLN A 27 5.01 -26.64 -1.53
CA GLN A 27 3.99 -25.87 -0.81
C GLN A 27 4.59 -25.00 0.30
N LYS A 28 5.56 -25.54 1.06
CA LYS A 28 6.23 -24.81 2.15
C LYS A 28 7.09 -23.64 1.63
N GLU A 29 7.77 -23.82 0.50
CA GLU A 29 8.56 -22.77 -0.15
C GLU A 29 7.66 -21.65 -0.70
N ILE A 30 6.53 -22.00 -1.32
CA ILE A 30 5.51 -21.03 -1.77
C ILE A 30 4.90 -20.23 -0.60
N ILE A 31 4.66 -20.87 0.56
CA ILE A 31 4.13 -20.19 1.75
C ILE A 31 5.16 -19.25 2.38
N ASN A 32 6.43 -19.65 2.44
CA ASN A 32 7.51 -18.79 2.96
C ASN A 32 7.74 -17.58 2.05
N SER A 33 7.76 -17.76 0.73
CA SER A 33 7.87 -16.65 -0.23
C SER A 33 6.71 -15.66 -0.13
N GLN A 34 5.51 -16.11 0.25
CA GLN A 34 4.38 -15.22 0.53
C GLN A 34 4.52 -14.46 1.86
N GLN A 35 5.12 -15.06 2.89
CA GLN A 35 5.31 -14.41 4.19
C GLN A 35 6.27 -13.21 4.15
N ASP A 36 7.31 -13.26 3.31
CA ASP A 36 8.23 -12.13 3.15
C ASP A 36 7.55 -10.93 2.47
N ILE A 37 6.66 -11.18 1.50
CA ILE A 37 5.87 -10.13 0.82
C ILE A 37 4.83 -9.50 1.78
N ILE A 38 4.27 -10.29 2.69
CA ILE A 38 3.29 -9.82 3.70
C ILE A 38 3.96 -9.01 4.82
N LYS A 39 5.21 -9.34 5.18
CA LYS A 39 5.98 -8.56 6.17
C LYS A 39 6.38 -7.18 5.62
N ASP A 40 6.81 -7.12 4.36
CA ASP A 40 7.22 -5.85 3.73
C ASP A 40 6.02 -4.92 3.49
N SER A 41 4.88 -5.48 3.08
CA SER A 41 3.63 -4.71 2.92
C SER A 41 3.05 -4.16 4.23
N LYS A 42 3.27 -4.82 5.38
CA LYS A 42 2.85 -4.31 6.69
C LYS A 42 3.67 -3.09 7.15
N SER A 43 4.95 -3.04 6.78
CA SER A 43 5.81 -1.86 6.97
C SER A 43 5.35 -0.69 6.10
N LEU A 44 5.08 -0.94 4.80
CA LEU A 44 4.55 0.07 3.88
C LEU A 44 3.19 0.64 4.33
N SER A 45 2.30 -0.18 4.90
CA SER A 45 0.98 0.25 5.36
C SER A 45 1.04 1.25 6.52
N GLY A 46 2.01 1.11 7.44
CA GLY A 46 2.19 2.03 8.56
C GLY A 46 2.68 3.40 8.10
N ASN A 47 3.67 3.40 7.20
CA ASN A 47 4.25 4.61 6.63
C ASN A 47 3.28 5.36 5.72
N PHE A 48 2.44 4.65 4.97
CA PHE A 48 1.50 5.30 4.06
C PHE A 48 0.44 6.15 4.80
N ILE A 49 -0.09 5.65 5.92
CA ILE A 49 -1.10 6.40 6.69
C ILE A 49 -0.50 7.66 7.32
N SER A 50 0.75 7.59 7.80
CA SER A 50 1.47 8.79 8.27
C SER A 50 1.72 9.77 7.13
N ASP A 51 2.17 9.30 5.96
CA ASP A 51 2.46 10.15 4.80
C ASP A 51 1.20 10.88 4.30
N VAL A 52 0.05 10.19 4.28
CA VAL A 52 -1.24 10.80 3.93
C VAL A 52 -1.69 11.81 4.98
N SER A 53 -1.51 11.50 6.27
CA SER A 53 -1.80 12.45 7.36
C SER A 53 -0.93 13.70 7.26
N ASP A 54 0.36 13.55 6.96
CA ASP A 54 1.28 14.66 6.77
C ASP A 54 0.94 15.47 5.52
N ALA A 55 0.55 14.83 4.42
CA ALA A 55 0.04 15.51 3.24
C ALA A 55 -1.23 16.33 3.53
N LEU A 56 -2.15 15.82 4.34
CA LEU A 56 -3.34 16.55 4.79
C LEU A 56 -2.98 17.77 5.63
N ASN A 57 -2.04 17.63 6.56
CA ASN A 57 -1.50 18.73 7.35
C ASN A 57 -0.84 19.81 6.47
N ASN A 58 -0.10 19.39 5.44
CA ASN A 58 0.52 20.30 4.48
C ASN A 58 -0.51 21.10 3.67
N VAL A 59 -1.63 20.48 3.27
CA VAL A 59 -2.73 21.21 2.61
C VAL A 59 -3.38 22.21 3.56
N ALA A 60 -3.64 21.82 4.81
CA ALA A 60 -4.19 22.74 5.81
C ALA A 60 -3.25 23.94 6.05
N LYS A 61 -1.94 23.70 6.05
CA LYS A 61 -0.93 24.75 6.12
C LYS A 61 -0.98 25.66 4.88
N ALA A 62 -0.97 25.10 3.68
CA ALA A 62 -1.05 25.86 2.43
C ALA A 62 -2.33 26.71 2.33
N GLN A 63 -3.46 26.21 2.85
CA GLN A 63 -4.71 26.97 2.96
C GLN A 63 -4.58 28.16 3.91
N ASN A 64 -3.99 27.96 5.10
CA ASN A 64 -3.74 29.04 6.05
C ASN A 64 -2.76 30.08 5.51
N ASP A 65 -1.69 29.64 4.85
CA ASP A 65 -0.70 30.52 4.24
C ASP A 65 -1.33 31.37 3.12
N ALA A 66 -2.18 30.76 2.28
CA ALA A 66 -2.94 31.47 1.26
C ALA A 66 -3.93 32.49 1.88
N ALA A 67 -4.64 32.12 2.95
CA ALA A 67 -5.55 33.04 3.63
C ALA A 67 -4.78 34.22 4.28
N LYS A 68 -3.63 33.93 4.89
CA LYS A 68 -2.77 34.93 5.50
C LYS A 68 -2.23 35.90 4.46
N ILE A 69 -1.72 35.41 3.33
CA ILE A 69 -1.13 36.29 2.32
C ILE A 69 -2.19 37.13 1.61
N THR A 70 -3.40 36.59 1.40
CA THR A 70 -4.55 37.38 0.91
C THR A 70 -4.88 38.50 1.90
N LYS A 71 -4.95 38.20 3.20
CA LYS A 71 -5.20 39.20 4.24
C LYS A 71 -4.08 40.26 4.32
N ASP A 72 -2.82 39.84 4.24
CA ASP A 72 -1.67 40.76 4.25
C ASP A 72 -1.68 41.68 3.03
N TYR A 73 -2.17 41.19 1.88
CA TYR A 73 -2.39 42.00 0.68
C TYR A 73 -3.52 43.01 0.84
N GLU A 74 -4.67 42.59 1.36
CA GLU A 74 -5.80 43.49 1.67
C GLU A 74 -5.43 44.59 2.68
N LEU A 75 -4.53 44.28 3.61
CA LEU A 75 -4.01 45.22 4.61
C LEU A 75 -2.83 46.07 4.08
N GLY A 76 -2.39 45.87 2.83
CA GLY A 76 -1.28 46.60 2.22
C GLY A 76 0.10 46.25 2.79
N LYS A 77 0.23 45.19 3.60
CA LYS A 77 1.50 44.69 4.13
C LYS A 77 2.29 43.91 3.08
N GLU A 78 1.58 43.26 2.16
CA GLU A 78 2.12 42.58 0.98
C GLU A 78 1.58 43.31 -0.26
N GLN A 79 2.45 43.72 -1.18
CA GLN A 79 2.02 44.45 -2.38
C GLN A 79 2.01 43.56 -3.63
N ASP A 80 2.60 42.36 -3.54
CA ASP A 80 2.69 41.44 -4.65
C ASP A 80 1.42 40.59 -4.79
N LEU A 81 0.51 41.05 -5.65
CA LEU A 81 -0.69 40.32 -6.04
C LEU A 81 -0.35 38.97 -6.70
N THR A 82 0.75 38.88 -7.44
CA THR A 82 1.17 37.64 -8.13
C THR A 82 1.42 36.55 -7.13
N LYS A 83 2.12 36.87 -6.04
CA LYS A 83 2.40 35.95 -4.95
C LYS A 83 1.11 35.44 -4.29
N VAL A 84 0.12 36.30 -4.08
CA VAL A 84 -1.18 35.90 -3.52
C VAL A 84 -1.89 34.90 -4.44
N ILE A 85 -1.98 35.23 -5.74
CA ILE A 85 -2.66 34.39 -6.74
C ILE A 85 -1.97 33.03 -6.87
N VAL A 86 -0.63 33.01 -6.90
CA VAL A 86 0.16 31.78 -6.96
C VAL A 86 -0.10 30.91 -5.73
N ASN A 87 -0.08 31.49 -4.53
CA ASN A 87 -0.35 30.73 -3.30
C ASN A 87 -1.79 30.18 -3.26
N GLN A 88 -2.78 30.95 -3.71
CA GLN A 88 -4.15 30.46 -3.85
C GLN A 88 -4.25 29.30 -4.84
N GLN A 89 -3.56 29.38 -5.98
CA GLN A 89 -3.57 28.33 -6.99
C GLN A 89 -2.87 27.06 -6.51
N ILE A 90 -1.75 27.19 -5.78
CA ILE A 90 -1.05 26.07 -5.14
C ILE A 90 -1.98 25.38 -4.13
N SER A 91 -2.62 26.16 -3.25
CA SER A 91 -3.56 25.65 -2.25
C SER A 91 -4.73 24.90 -2.89
N LYS A 92 -5.33 25.46 -3.95
CA LYS A 92 -6.42 24.82 -4.71
C LYS A 92 -6.00 23.52 -5.37
N LEU A 93 -4.86 23.51 -6.06
CA LEU A 93 -4.33 22.32 -6.73
C LEU A 93 -3.97 21.23 -5.70
N GLY A 94 -3.30 21.60 -4.61
CA GLY A 94 -2.96 20.70 -3.51
C GLY A 94 -4.20 20.05 -2.90
N PHE A 95 -5.23 20.84 -2.61
CA PHE A 95 -6.50 20.32 -2.10
C PHE A 95 -7.18 19.33 -3.06
N GLN A 96 -7.23 19.65 -4.35
CA GLN A 96 -7.78 18.74 -5.38
C GLN A 96 -7.02 17.41 -5.43
N LEU A 97 -5.70 17.48 -5.42
CA LEU A 97 -4.85 16.29 -5.40
C LEU A 97 -5.12 15.43 -4.15
N THR A 98 -5.22 16.04 -2.98
CA THR A 98 -5.53 15.35 -1.72
C THR A 98 -6.89 14.65 -1.76
N LEU A 99 -7.93 15.28 -2.33
CA LEU A 99 -9.23 14.63 -2.51
C LEU A 99 -9.12 13.39 -3.42
N ASN A 100 -8.34 13.49 -4.50
CA ASN A 100 -8.11 12.37 -5.40
C ASN A 100 -7.39 11.21 -4.70
N VAL A 101 -6.35 11.51 -3.92
CA VAL A 101 -5.63 10.51 -3.12
C VAL A 101 -6.56 9.87 -2.10
N ARG A 102 -7.31 10.67 -1.33
CA ARG A 102 -8.30 10.15 -0.35
C ARG A 102 -9.27 9.18 -0.99
N ASN A 103 -9.83 9.55 -2.15
CA ASN A 103 -10.78 8.70 -2.87
C ASN A 103 -10.12 7.41 -3.34
N LYS A 104 -8.88 7.47 -3.85
CA LYS A 104 -8.13 6.29 -4.29
C LYS A 104 -7.80 5.35 -3.13
N VAL A 105 -7.44 5.89 -1.96
CA VAL A 105 -7.14 5.12 -0.74
C VAL A 105 -8.40 4.41 -0.23
N LEU A 106 -9.53 5.11 -0.20
CA LEU A 106 -10.80 4.50 0.22
C LEU A 106 -11.19 3.36 -0.73
N SER A 107 -11.03 3.55 -2.03
CA SER A 107 -11.27 2.49 -3.02
C SER A 107 -10.33 1.30 -2.82
N ALA A 108 -9.03 1.53 -2.64
CA ALA A 108 -8.06 0.46 -2.42
C ALA A 108 -8.36 -0.33 -1.13
N TYR A 109 -8.76 0.34 -0.05
CA TYR A 109 -9.21 -0.32 1.18
C TYR A 109 -10.45 -1.19 0.92
N LYS A 110 -11.43 -0.65 0.19
CA LYS A 110 -12.63 -1.39 -0.21
C LYS A 110 -12.31 -2.59 -1.11
N ASP A 111 -11.35 -2.45 -2.02
CA ASP A 111 -10.92 -3.51 -2.93
C ASP A 111 -10.25 -4.66 -2.18
N ILE A 112 -9.39 -4.37 -1.19
CA ILE A 112 -8.80 -5.40 -0.31
C ILE A 112 -9.89 -6.14 0.48
N MET A 113 -10.89 -5.43 1.00
CA MET A 113 -12.00 -6.04 1.78
C MET A 113 -12.93 -6.91 0.93
N ASN A 114 -13.07 -6.60 -0.37
CA ASN A 114 -13.92 -7.34 -1.29
C ASN A 114 -13.18 -8.42 -2.08
N MET A 115 -11.87 -8.58 -1.89
CA MET A 115 -11.11 -9.64 -2.54
C MET A 115 -11.45 -10.97 -1.85
N PRO A 116 -11.92 -11.99 -2.59
CA PRO A 116 -12.16 -13.31 -2.00
C PRO A 116 -10.82 -13.92 -1.56
N VAL A 117 -10.78 -14.41 -0.32
CA VAL A 117 -9.67 -15.20 0.24
C VAL A 117 -9.59 -16.59 -0.38
#